data_AF-U3GL28-F1
#
_entry.id   AF-U3GL28-F1
#
_cell.length_a   1.000
_cell.length_b   1.000
_cell.length_c   1.000
_cell.angle_alpha   90.00
_cell.angle_beta   90.00
_cell.angle_gamma   90.00
#
_symmetry.space_group_name_H-M   'P 1'
#
loop_
_entity.id
_entity.type
_entity.pdbx_description
1 polymer ?
#
loop_
_entity_poly.entity_id
_entity_poly.type
_entity_poly.pdbx_seq_one_letter_code
_entity_poly.pdbx_strand_id
1 'polypeptide(L)'
;MFQIKTRKKPLLILYLTLLLSILMSLIIDDGINRSLYILCISTLSVFFICYCCNKITSPASLLIISSFVFLGCRPFLSLFTSFDYRNADWFITGYLDENVIYTNYAVSFMYFGYSVALILSNNNSAHRECYNLNKIKPNIIFLSMLFLFGSLGQILKGFYFYSFIESNSYVGIYQDKVNLPMGYNFLSYLFYCSFFLICAFYDKFRVNKSFLLISILIAAFSAMKGSRGEFVTFLLTVFCIYYNEKKVSNISLLLKMFLIFIAVFIISEFVSMWRSGGSFIALIEGDNPLMQFIYGMGVSYITLYQSVKISLISGVFEFHYLISQLLITIFSVLGVQVYLPGISYSHLASKTANPQLYEQGFGLGGSYLGESYIAMGLIGCFIIPFIVLFLINKLEVFTRYNKTFYFVYYSSLPSVLFIPRETLFYFFPYAVKGIIVVFIFTFYANIKMRRFNNG
;
A
#
# COMPACT_ATOMS: atom_id res chain seq x y z
N MET A 1 12.80 -24.71 -18.81
CA MET A 1 14.00 -24.75 -17.94
C MET A 1 14.45 -23.30 -17.70
N PHE A 2 14.14 -22.73 -16.52
CA PHE A 2 14.47 -21.33 -16.21
C PHE A 2 15.93 -21.24 -15.74
N GLN A 3 16.85 -20.75 -16.58
CA GLN A 3 18.18 -20.37 -16.10
C GLN A 3 18.06 -19.07 -15.28
N ILE A 4 17.93 -19.22 -13.96
CA ILE A 4 18.02 -18.12 -13.01
C ILE A 4 19.50 -17.73 -12.91
N LYS A 5 19.94 -16.71 -13.67
CA LYS A 5 21.23 -16.04 -13.41
C LYS A 5 21.09 -15.26 -12.09
N THR A 6 21.39 -15.90 -10.98
CA THR A 6 21.35 -15.27 -9.65
C THR A 6 22.44 -14.20 -9.53
N ARG A 7 22.08 -13.04 -8.96
CA ARG A 7 23.05 -11.97 -8.71
C ARG A 7 23.89 -12.34 -7.48
N LYS A 8 25.20 -12.52 -7.65
CA LYS A 8 26.12 -12.94 -6.57
C LYS A 8 26.10 -12.01 -5.34
N LYS A 9 26.02 -10.68 -5.55
CA LYS A 9 26.01 -9.67 -4.48
C LYS A 9 24.79 -9.76 -3.53
N PRO A 10 23.54 -9.67 -3.99
CA PRO A 10 22.38 -9.75 -3.10
C PRO A 10 22.23 -11.13 -2.43
N LEU A 11 22.69 -12.20 -3.09
CA LEU A 11 22.71 -13.54 -2.48
C LEU A 11 23.73 -13.62 -1.32
N LEU A 12 24.90 -13.00 -1.48
CA LEU A 12 25.87 -12.85 -0.40
C LEU A 12 25.31 -12.02 0.76
N ILE A 13 24.62 -10.91 0.46
CA ILE A 13 23.96 -10.09 1.50
C ILE A 13 22.96 -10.94 2.28
N LEU A 14 22.06 -11.66 1.60
CA LEU A 14 21.08 -12.52 2.25
C LEU A 14 21.74 -13.60 3.13
N TYR A 15 22.80 -14.25 2.63
CA TYR A 15 23.55 -15.24 3.40
C TYR A 15 24.15 -14.64 4.68
N LEU A 16 24.82 -13.49 4.57
CA LEU A 16 25.38 -12.79 5.72
C LEU A 16 24.30 -12.35 6.71
N THR A 17 23.14 -11.91 6.23
CA THR A 17 21.99 -11.55 7.06
C THR A 17 21.49 -12.75 7.86
N LEU A 18 21.31 -13.91 7.23
CA LEU A 18 20.88 -15.13 7.92
C LEU A 18 21.89 -15.56 8.99
N LEU A 19 23.19 -15.52 8.67
CA LEU A 19 24.25 -15.83 9.62
C LEU A 19 24.25 -14.86 10.81
N LEU A 20 24.09 -13.56 10.56
CA LEU A 20 24.02 -12.54 11.61
C LEU A 20 22.76 -12.71 12.48
N SER A 21 21.62 -13.08 11.89
CA SER A 21 20.39 -13.36 12.64
C SER A 21 20.54 -14.58 13.54
N ILE A 22 21.21 -15.65 13.07
CA ILE A 22 21.52 -16.83 13.90
C ILE A 22 22.47 -16.43 15.03
N LEU A 23 23.51 -15.65 14.74
CA LEU A 23 24.44 -15.17 15.77
C LEU A 23 23.72 -14.36 16.86
N MET A 24 22.86 -13.41 16.48
CA MET A 24 22.05 -12.66 17.45
C MET A 24 21.13 -13.56 18.27
N SER A 25 20.62 -14.64 17.66
CA SER A 25 19.76 -15.59 18.39
C SER A 25 20.50 -16.39 19.45
N LEU A 26 21.82 -16.55 19.31
CA LEU A 26 22.68 -17.28 20.25
C LEU A 26 23.26 -16.37 21.34
N ILE A 27 23.47 -15.09 21.05
CA ILE A 27 24.12 -14.14 21.97
C ILE A 27 23.12 -13.46 22.90
N ILE A 28 21.89 -13.21 22.43
CA ILE A 28 20.91 -12.38 23.16
C ILE A 28 19.86 -13.27 23.80
N ASP A 29 19.92 -13.36 25.13
CA ASP A 29 18.99 -14.15 25.93
C ASP A 29 17.59 -13.52 26.01
N ASP A 30 17.52 -12.19 26.12
CA ASP A 30 16.25 -11.46 26.18
C ASP A 30 15.50 -11.56 24.84
N GLY A 31 14.32 -12.21 24.87
CA GLY A 31 13.54 -12.50 23.67
C GLY A 31 13.07 -11.25 22.93
N ILE A 32 12.73 -10.19 23.66
CA ILE A 32 12.25 -8.92 23.09
C ILE A 32 13.40 -8.26 22.32
N ASN A 33 14.54 -8.03 22.95
CA ASN A 33 15.72 -7.44 22.31
C ASN A 33 16.21 -8.31 21.15
N ARG A 34 16.29 -9.63 21.33
CA ARG A 34 16.68 -10.57 20.26
C ARG A 34 15.79 -10.39 19.02
N SER A 35 14.48 -10.39 19.19
CA SER A 35 13.53 -10.23 18.08
C SER A 35 13.65 -8.85 17.41
N LEU A 36 13.94 -7.80 18.18
CA LEU A 36 14.13 -6.43 17.71
C LEU A 36 15.39 -6.28 16.85
N TYR A 37 16.52 -6.86 17.29
CA TYR A 37 17.76 -6.86 16.51
C TYR A 37 17.61 -7.65 15.21
N ILE A 38 16.95 -8.80 15.24
CA ILE A 38 16.67 -9.59 14.02
C ILE A 38 15.77 -8.81 13.04
N LEU A 39 14.78 -8.07 13.54
CA LEU A 39 13.97 -7.16 12.73
C LEU A 39 14.82 -6.06 12.09
N CYS A 40 15.72 -5.43 12.85
CA CYS A 40 16.60 -4.40 12.35
C CYS A 40 17.54 -4.92 11.23
N ILE A 41 18.15 -6.08 11.47
CA ILE A 41 19.03 -6.77 10.52
C ILE A 41 18.28 -7.11 9.23
N SER A 42 17.10 -7.72 9.33
CA SER A 42 16.29 -8.09 8.17
C SER A 42 15.80 -6.86 7.40
N THR A 43 15.42 -5.78 8.09
CA THR A 43 15.04 -4.49 7.49
C THR A 43 16.18 -3.89 6.66
N LEU A 44 17.37 -3.74 7.25
CA LEU A 44 18.53 -3.20 6.52
C LEU A 44 18.89 -4.08 5.33
N SER A 45 18.87 -5.40 5.50
CA SER A 45 19.20 -6.34 4.43
C SER A 45 18.29 -6.21 3.22
N VAL A 46 16.96 -6.12 3.41
CA VAL A 46 16.02 -6.03 2.29
C VAL A 46 16.20 -4.71 1.54
N PHE A 47 16.50 -3.61 2.23
CA PHE A 47 16.80 -2.32 1.59
C PHE A 47 18.08 -2.36 0.77
N PHE A 48 19.16 -2.98 1.27
CA PHE A 48 20.39 -3.17 0.50
C PHE A 48 20.20 -4.10 -0.70
N ILE A 49 19.48 -5.22 -0.52
CA ILE A 49 19.15 -6.15 -1.62
C ILE A 49 18.30 -5.43 -2.66
N CYS A 50 17.29 -4.67 -2.23
CA CYS A 50 16.44 -3.86 -3.09
C CYS A 50 17.24 -2.83 -3.88
N TYR A 51 18.15 -2.10 -3.24
CA TYR A 51 19.06 -1.16 -3.89
C TYR A 51 19.94 -1.82 -4.95
N CYS A 52 20.41 -3.04 -4.70
CA CYS A 52 21.19 -3.82 -5.66
C CYS A 52 20.36 -4.42 -6.80
N CYS A 53 19.08 -4.72 -6.55
CA CYS A 53 18.22 -5.45 -7.48
C CYS A 53 17.46 -4.52 -8.43
N ASN A 54 16.89 -3.44 -7.88
CA ASN A 54 15.90 -2.61 -8.53
C ASN A 54 16.21 -1.10 -8.40
N LYS A 55 15.51 -0.28 -9.21
CA LYS A 55 15.41 1.15 -8.94
C LYS A 55 14.56 1.37 -7.69
N ILE A 56 14.92 2.34 -6.86
CA ILE A 56 14.19 2.63 -5.59
C ILE A 56 12.75 3.06 -5.84
N THR A 57 12.47 3.63 -7.01
CA THR A 57 11.11 4.00 -7.42
C THR A 57 10.36 2.87 -8.11
N SER A 58 10.91 1.65 -8.19
CA SER A 58 10.21 0.51 -8.76
C SER A 58 9.01 0.12 -7.89
N PRO A 59 7.94 -0.47 -8.46
CA PRO A 59 6.79 -0.95 -7.71
C PRO A 59 7.16 -1.85 -6.52
N ALA A 60 8.12 -2.77 -6.71
CA ALA A 60 8.61 -3.64 -5.65
C ALA A 60 9.32 -2.87 -4.52
N SER A 61 10.17 -1.91 -4.87
CA SER A 61 10.83 -1.05 -3.88
C SER A 61 9.85 -0.18 -3.10
N LEU A 62 8.83 0.35 -3.77
CA LEU A 62 7.78 1.14 -3.13
C LEU A 62 6.93 0.29 -2.17
N LEU A 63 6.66 -0.98 -2.48
CA LEU A 63 5.98 -1.88 -1.55
C LEU A 63 6.81 -2.14 -0.30
N ILE A 64 8.13 -2.34 -0.45
CA ILE A 64 9.05 -2.50 0.69
C ILE A 64 9.07 -1.24 1.56
N ILE A 65 9.16 -0.05 0.93
CA ILE A 65 9.11 1.24 1.65
C ILE A 65 7.78 1.39 2.40
N SER A 66 6.65 1.09 1.75
CA SER A 66 5.33 1.15 2.39
C SER A 66 5.23 0.17 3.57
N SER A 67 5.72 -1.06 3.38
CA SER A 67 5.75 -2.09 4.43
C SER A 67 6.61 -1.65 5.62
N PHE A 68 7.75 -0.99 5.34
CA PHE A 68 8.56 -0.39 6.39
C PHE A 68 7.80 0.71 7.13
N VAL A 69 7.22 1.68 6.42
CA VAL A 69 6.48 2.79 7.05
C VAL A 69 5.36 2.28 7.97
N PHE A 70 4.56 1.30 7.54
CA PHE A 70 3.39 0.84 8.28
C PHE A 70 3.68 -0.23 9.32
N LEU A 71 4.64 -1.14 9.08
CA LEU A 71 4.87 -2.31 9.93
C LEU A 71 6.26 -2.32 10.59
N GLY A 72 7.30 -1.84 9.92
CA GLY A 72 8.68 -1.92 10.43
C GLY A 72 9.17 -0.69 11.19
N CYS A 73 8.63 0.49 10.90
CA CYS A 73 9.18 1.78 11.30
C CYS A 73 9.19 1.95 12.83
N ARG A 74 8.09 1.57 13.49
CA ARG A 74 7.89 1.68 14.93
C ARG A 74 8.97 0.91 15.72
N PRO A 75 9.12 -0.43 15.59
CA PRO A 75 10.19 -1.17 16.26
C PRO A 75 11.59 -0.84 15.73
N PHE A 76 11.74 -0.44 14.47
CA PHE A 76 13.06 -0.10 13.95
C PHE A 76 13.62 1.18 14.61
N LEU A 77 12.79 2.23 14.75
CA LEU A 77 13.23 3.52 15.28
C LEU A 77 13.37 3.52 16.81
N SER A 78 12.73 2.59 17.52
CA SER A 78 12.93 2.43 18.97
C SER A 78 14.36 2.06 19.34
N LEU A 79 15.16 1.52 18.42
CA LEU A 79 16.58 1.24 18.66
C LEU A 79 17.46 2.50 18.67
N PHE A 80 17.02 3.56 18.01
CA PHE A 80 17.83 4.77 17.79
C PHE A 80 17.32 5.99 18.57
N THR A 81 16.20 5.84 19.27
CA THR A 81 15.53 6.93 19.98
C THR A 81 15.06 6.44 21.35
N SER A 82 14.70 7.35 22.25
CA SER A 82 14.12 7.03 23.58
C SER A 82 12.68 6.48 23.52
N PHE A 83 12.23 6.13 22.32
CA PHE A 83 10.88 5.69 22.01
C PHE A 83 10.70 4.21 22.32
N ASP A 84 9.69 3.85 23.13
CA ASP A 84 9.30 2.45 23.30
C ASP A 84 8.14 2.10 22.35
N TYR A 85 8.42 1.29 21.33
CA TYR A 85 7.43 0.82 20.37
C TYR A 85 6.31 -0.01 21.00
N ARG A 86 6.52 -0.51 22.23
CA ARG A 86 5.56 -1.34 22.99
C ARG A 86 4.49 -0.53 23.72
N ASN A 87 4.60 0.80 23.78
CA ASN A 87 3.50 1.62 24.26
C ASN A 87 2.38 1.61 23.22
N ALA A 88 1.21 1.06 23.51
CA ALA A 88 0.09 1.07 22.59
C ALA A 88 -0.56 2.47 22.51
N ASP A 89 -1.21 2.79 21.39
CA ASP A 89 -1.88 4.07 21.19
C ASP A 89 -3.26 3.93 20.53
N TRP A 90 -4.13 4.91 20.85
CA TRP A 90 -5.45 5.19 20.27
C TRP A 90 -6.55 4.12 20.42
N PHE A 91 -6.30 2.85 20.11
CA PHE A 91 -7.31 1.78 20.08
C PHE A 91 -7.08 0.70 21.15
N ILE A 92 -5.81 0.39 21.42
CA ILE A 92 -5.36 -0.47 22.52
C ILE A 92 -4.67 0.45 23.53
N THR A 93 -5.03 0.34 24.80
CA THR A 93 -4.43 1.13 25.88
C THR A 93 -3.40 0.30 26.64
N GLY A 94 -2.33 0.97 27.09
CA GLY A 94 -1.31 0.36 27.94
C GLY A 94 -0.13 -0.23 27.16
N TYR A 95 0.55 -1.16 27.81
CA TYR A 95 1.80 -1.75 27.33
C TYR A 95 1.55 -3.07 26.61
N LEU A 96 2.20 -3.26 25.46
CA LEU A 96 2.16 -4.52 24.72
C LEU A 96 3.01 -5.57 25.45
N ASP A 97 2.47 -6.77 25.62
CA ASP A 97 3.09 -7.89 26.33
C ASP A 97 4.16 -8.59 25.47
N GLU A 98 4.68 -9.74 25.94
CA GLU A 98 5.73 -10.50 25.24
C GLU A 98 5.35 -10.98 23.83
N ASN A 99 4.08 -10.91 23.42
CA ASN A 99 3.65 -11.24 22.05
C ASN A 99 4.28 -10.33 20.99
N VAL A 100 4.90 -9.21 21.38
CA VAL A 100 5.73 -8.39 20.49
C VAL A 100 6.91 -9.16 19.90
N ILE A 101 7.38 -10.23 20.57
CA ILE A 101 8.45 -11.11 20.06
C ILE A 101 8.01 -11.76 18.74
N TYR A 102 6.84 -12.39 18.73
CA TYR A 102 6.29 -13.03 17.53
C TYR A 102 5.91 -12.01 16.46
N THR A 103 5.47 -10.82 16.87
CA THR A 103 5.16 -9.69 15.97
C THR A 103 6.42 -9.23 15.23
N ASN A 104 7.54 -9.07 15.95
CA ASN A 104 8.84 -8.72 15.37
C ASN A 104 9.35 -9.82 14.42
N TYR A 105 9.18 -11.09 14.79
CA TYR A 105 9.50 -12.20 13.90
C TYR A 105 8.64 -12.20 12.64
N ALA A 106 7.33 -11.96 12.74
CA ALA A 106 6.45 -11.88 11.57
C ALA A 106 6.92 -10.82 10.57
N VAL A 107 7.28 -9.62 11.05
CA VAL A 107 7.86 -8.55 10.21
C VAL A 107 9.22 -8.96 9.64
N SER A 108 10.06 -9.67 10.41
CA SER A 108 11.35 -10.17 9.94
C SER A 108 11.20 -11.20 8.80
N PHE A 109 10.27 -12.16 8.96
CA PHE A 109 9.96 -13.16 7.92
C PHE A 109 9.40 -12.51 6.65
N MET A 110 8.62 -11.42 6.78
CA MET A 110 8.19 -10.63 5.63
C MET A 110 9.38 -10.08 4.84
N TYR A 111 10.36 -9.48 5.53
CA TYR A 111 11.56 -8.95 4.88
C TYR A 111 12.45 -10.03 4.27
N PHE A 112 12.54 -11.21 4.89
CA PHE A 112 13.20 -12.36 4.28
C PHE A 112 12.46 -12.84 3.01
N GLY A 113 11.13 -12.94 3.06
CA GLY A 113 10.30 -13.29 1.91
C GLY A 113 10.48 -12.31 0.75
N TYR A 114 10.48 -11.01 1.04
CA TYR A 114 10.79 -9.97 0.07
C TYR A 114 12.21 -10.09 -0.51
N SER A 115 13.21 -10.35 0.33
CA SER A 115 14.60 -10.50 -0.10
C SER A 115 14.77 -11.66 -1.09
N VAL A 116 14.19 -12.82 -0.77
CA VAL A 116 14.20 -14.00 -1.65
C VAL A 116 13.44 -13.72 -2.95
N ALA A 117 12.28 -13.07 -2.87
CA ALA A 117 11.49 -12.69 -4.05
C ALA A 117 12.29 -11.79 -4.99
N LEU A 118 13.02 -10.79 -4.49
CA LEU A 118 13.87 -9.90 -5.30
C LEU A 118 15.01 -10.65 -5.99
N ILE A 119 15.66 -11.58 -5.29
CA ILE A 119 16.77 -12.35 -5.84
C ILE A 119 16.29 -13.29 -6.97
N LEU A 120 15.11 -13.91 -6.80
CA LEU A 120 14.54 -14.83 -7.78
C LEU A 120 13.80 -14.14 -8.92
N SER A 121 13.26 -12.94 -8.69
CA SER A 121 12.60 -12.13 -9.72
C SER A 121 13.62 -11.46 -10.64
N ASN A 122 14.33 -12.28 -11.41
CA ASN A 122 15.23 -11.78 -12.44
C ASN A 122 14.40 -11.03 -13.50
N ASN A 123 14.53 -9.70 -13.55
CA ASN A 123 13.92 -8.84 -14.57
C ASN A 123 14.84 -8.61 -15.78
N ASN A 124 16.02 -9.22 -15.78
CA ASN A 124 16.87 -9.25 -16.96
C ASN A 124 16.34 -10.33 -17.91
N SER A 125 15.97 -9.88 -19.11
CA SER A 125 15.85 -10.67 -20.34
C SER A 125 14.85 -11.85 -20.31
N ALA A 126 13.65 -11.59 -20.79
CA ALA A 126 13.12 -12.36 -21.91
C ALA A 126 12.20 -11.45 -22.71
N HIS A 127 12.56 -11.18 -23.96
CA HIS A 127 11.63 -10.65 -24.95
C HIS A 127 10.55 -11.72 -25.10
N ARG A 128 9.45 -11.59 -24.36
CA ARG A 128 8.27 -12.41 -24.63
C ARG A 128 7.54 -11.72 -25.77
N GLU A 129 7.21 -12.48 -26.80
CA GLU A 129 6.25 -12.06 -27.83
C GLU A 129 4.90 -11.81 -27.15
N CYS A 130 4.74 -10.65 -26.53
CA CYS A 130 3.43 -10.20 -26.10
C CYS A 130 2.73 -9.71 -27.36
N TYR A 131 1.65 -10.40 -27.72
CA TYR A 131 0.71 -9.94 -28.73
C TYR A 131 0.35 -8.48 -28.45
N ASN A 132 0.77 -7.61 -29.36
CA ASN A 132 0.54 -6.19 -29.25
C ASN A 132 -0.92 -5.92 -29.64
N LEU A 133 -1.85 -6.13 -28.70
CA LEU A 133 -3.29 -5.93 -28.88
C LEU A 133 -3.68 -4.46 -29.15
N ASN A 134 -2.71 -3.54 -29.19
CA ASN A 134 -2.94 -2.10 -29.11
C ASN A 134 -2.75 -1.37 -30.46
N LYS A 135 -3.47 -1.79 -31.51
CA LYS A 135 -3.50 -1.01 -32.76
C LYS A 135 -4.33 0.28 -32.64
N ILE A 136 -5.33 0.32 -31.76
CA ILE A 136 -6.21 1.48 -31.61
C ILE A 136 -5.84 2.28 -30.37
N LYS A 137 -5.53 3.57 -30.58
CA LYS A 137 -5.30 4.53 -29.50
C LYS A 137 -6.60 5.33 -29.24
N PRO A 138 -7.01 5.52 -27.97
CA PRO A 138 -8.12 6.42 -27.63
C PRO A 138 -7.80 7.84 -28.11
N ASN A 139 -8.81 8.66 -28.41
CA ASN A 139 -8.57 10.08 -28.73
C ASN A 139 -8.09 10.83 -27.47
N ILE A 140 -6.97 11.55 -27.57
CA ILE A 140 -6.44 12.35 -26.46
C ILE A 140 -7.42 13.41 -25.98
N ILE A 141 -8.18 14.04 -26.89
CA ILE A 141 -9.16 15.08 -26.53
C ILE A 141 -10.24 14.46 -25.65
N PHE A 142 -10.73 13.28 -26.01
CA PHE A 142 -11.72 12.55 -25.22
C PHE A 142 -11.17 12.19 -23.83
N LEU A 143 -9.94 11.67 -23.74
CA LEU A 143 -9.32 11.37 -22.45
C LEU A 143 -9.09 12.63 -21.60
N SER A 144 -8.69 13.74 -22.20
CA SER A 144 -8.53 15.03 -21.51
C SER A 144 -9.86 15.56 -20.99
N MET A 145 -10.95 15.40 -21.74
CA MET A 145 -12.30 15.75 -21.25
C MET A 145 -12.71 14.89 -20.06
N LEU A 146 -12.49 13.57 -20.12
CA LEU A 146 -12.73 12.68 -18.98
C LEU A 146 -11.89 13.07 -17.75
N PHE A 147 -10.63 13.45 -17.97
CA PHE A 147 -9.75 13.92 -16.90
C PHE A 147 -10.27 15.22 -16.28
N LEU A 148 -10.74 16.16 -17.10
CA LEU A 148 -11.29 17.43 -16.60
C LEU A 148 -12.58 17.20 -15.81
N PHE A 149 -13.55 16.46 -16.35
CA PHE A 149 -14.78 16.13 -15.61
C PHE A 149 -14.49 15.32 -14.35
N GLY A 150 -13.56 14.37 -14.43
CA GLY A 150 -13.14 13.59 -13.28
C GLY A 150 -12.50 14.44 -12.20
N SER A 151 -11.66 15.41 -12.59
CA SER A 151 -11.02 16.33 -11.66
C SER A 151 -12.02 17.18 -10.88
N LEU A 152 -13.07 17.66 -11.54
CA LEU A 152 -14.19 18.36 -10.88
C LEU A 152 -14.87 17.45 -9.86
N GLY A 153 -15.14 16.19 -10.23
CA GLY A 153 -15.71 15.21 -9.31
C GLY A 153 -14.85 14.93 -8.08
N GLN A 154 -13.54 14.83 -8.27
CA GLN A 154 -12.59 14.62 -7.18
C GLN A 154 -12.56 15.80 -6.21
N ILE A 155 -12.55 17.02 -6.72
CA ILE A 155 -12.56 18.25 -5.93
C ILE A 155 -13.89 18.38 -5.16
N LEU A 156 -15.03 18.20 -5.84
CA LEU A 156 -16.36 18.25 -5.23
C LEU A 156 -16.54 17.20 -4.14
N LYS A 157 -16.04 15.97 -4.38
CA LYS A 157 -16.04 14.91 -3.38
C LYS A 157 -15.19 15.28 -2.16
N GLY A 158 -14.03 15.88 -2.39
CA GLY A 158 -13.16 16.39 -1.31
C GLY A 158 -13.87 17.43 -0.44
N PHE A 159 -14.49 18.44 -1.07
CA PHE A 159 -15.25 19.47 -0.36
C PHE A 159 -16.47 18.91 0.37
N TYR A 160 -17.18 17.95 -0.22
CA TYR A 160 -18.30 17.32 0.45
C TYR A 160 -17.86 16.61 1.75
N PHE A 161 -16.77 15.83 1.71
CA PHE A 161 -16.25 15.20 2.92
C PHE A 161 -15.71 16.22 3.92
N TYR A 162 -15.09 17.30 3.45
CA TYR A 162 -14.67 18.42 4.29
C TYR A 162 -15.86 18.97 5.10
N SER A 163 -16.94 19.36 4.43
CA SER A 163 -18.14 19.92 5.08
C SER A 163 -18.84 18.92 6.00
N PHE A 164 -18.82 17.63 5.64
CA PHE A 164 -19.38 16.58 6.48
C PHE A 164 -18.56 16.39 7.78
N ILE A 165 -17.23 16.37 7.70
CA ILE A 165 -16.35 16.17 8.86
C ILE A 165 -16.45 17.35 9.82
N GLU A 166 -16.55 18.57 9.29
CA GLU A 166 -16.74 19.80 10.09
C GLU A 166 -18.03 19.75 10.90
N SER A 167 -19.09 19.11 10.38
CA SER A 167 -20.40 19.06 11.01
C SER A 167 -20.65 17.83 11.91
N ASN A 168 -20.15 16.65 11.55
CA ASN A 168 -20.51 15.37 12.19
C ASN A 168 -19.30 14.56 12.72
N SER A 169 -18.09 15.12 12.67
CA SER A 169 -16.81 14.45 12.95
C SER A 169 -16.41 13.36 11.93
N TYR A 170 -15.14 12.98 11.93
CA TYR A 170 -14.61 11.92 11.04
C TYR A 170 -15.24 10.55 11.28
N VAL A 171 -15.62 10.25 12.52
CA VAL A 171 -16.17 8.94 12.90
C VAL A 171 -17.59 8.76 12.35
N GLY A 172 -18.33 9.87 12.20
CA GLY A 172 -19.64 9.91 11.56
C GLY A 172 -19.64 9.37 10.13
N ILE A 173 -18.48 9.38 9.43
CA ILE A 173 -18.36 8.76 8.10
C ILE A 173 -18.68 7.26 8.14
N TYR A 174 -18.27 6.60 9.23
CA TYR A 174 -18.38 5.16 9.41
C TYR A 174 -19.65 4.77 10.19
N GLN A 175 -20.13 5.64 11.09
CA GLN A 175 -21.35 5.42 11.87
C GLN A 175 -22.63 5.73 11.08
N ASP A 176 -22.72 6.93 10.47
CA ASP A 176 -23.97 7.46 9.93
C ASP A 176 -24.22 7.11 8.47
N LYS A 177 -23.35 6.28 7.87
CA LYS A 177 -23.37 5.91 6.45
C LYS A 177 -23.58 7.14 5.56
N VAL A 178 -22.52 7.94 5.40
CA VAL A 178 -22.53 9.11 4.52
C VAL A 178 -23.10 8.75 3.14
N ASN A 179 -24.27 9.29 2.83
CA ASN A 179 -24.92 9.15 1.53
C ASN A 179 -24.24 10.08 0.52
N LEU A 180 -23.01 9.72 0.12
CA LEU A 180 -22.31 10.43 -0.93
C LEU A 180 -23.08 10.24 -2.26
N PRO A 181 -23.49 11.32 -2.95
CA PRO A 181 -24.14 11.20 -4.25
C PRO A 181 -23.34 10.32 -5.21
N MET A 182 -24.02 9.37 -5.86
CA MET A 182 -23.37 8.40 -6.75
C MET A 182 -22.54 9.08 -7.85
N GLY A 183 -22.99 10.25 -8.32
CA GLY A 183 -22.28 11.08 -9.29
C GLY A 183 -20.86 11.50 -8.84
N TYR A 184 -20.67 11.84 -7.56
CA TYR A 184 -19.35 12.21 -7.04
C TYR A 184 -18.39 11.03 -7.03
N ASN A 185 -18.86 9.84 -6.63
CA ASN A 185 -18.05 8.62 -6.67
C ASN A 185 -17.67 8.23 -8.10
N PHE A 186 -18.61 8.32 -9.03
CA PHE A 186 -18.37 8.01 -10.43
C PHE A 186 -17.37 8.98 -11.07
N LEU A 187 -17.56 10.30 -10.90
CA LEU A 187 -16.66 11.31 -11.46
C LEU A 187 -15.24 11.23 -10.83
N SER A 188 -15.15 11.08 -9.50
CA SER A 188 -13.88 10.84 -8.81
C SER A 188 -13.15 9.61 -9.37
N TYR A 189 -13.86 8.53 -9.68
CA TYR A 189 -13.25 7.35 -10.29
C TYR A 189 -12.79 7.60 -11.74
N LEU A 190 -13.51 8.42 -12.51
CA LEU A 190 -13.11 8.84 -13.86
C LEU A 190 -11.77 9.60 -13.85
N PHE A 191 -11.47 10.38 -12.81
CA PHE A 191 -10.16 11.03 -12.67
C PHE A 191 -9.01 10.01 -12.67
N TYR A 192 -9.08 8.99 -11.82
CA TYR A 192 -8.04 7.95 -11.77
C TYR A 192 -7.97 7.17 -13.08
N CYS A 193 -9.12 6.76 -13.64
CA CYS A 193 -9.15 6.04 -14.90
C CYS A 193 -8.51 6.82 -16.04
N SER A 194 -8.93 8.08 -16.23
CA SER A 194 -8.42 8.93 -17.30
C SER A 194 -6.93 9.23 -17.13
N PHE A 195 -6.46 9.51 -15.91
CA PHE A 195 -5.03 9.68 -15.61
C PHE A 195 -4.20 8.47 -16.05
N PHE A 196 -4.58 7.27 -15.63
CA PHE A 196 -3.83 6.06 -15.97
C PHE A 196 -3.96 5.69 -17.45
N LEU A 197 -5.11 5.93 -18.10
CA LEU A 197 -5.30 5.74 -19.54
C LEU A 197 -4.42 6.70 -20.36
N ILE A 198 -4.34 7.98 -19.97
CA ILE A 198 -3.45 8.96 -20.62
C ILE A 198 -2.01 8.47 -20.50
N CYS A 199 -1.55 8.10 -19.30
CA CYS A 199 -0.21 7.57 -19.09
C CYS A 199 0.03 6.27 -19.88
N ALA A 200 -0.96 5.37 -19.98
CA ALA A 200 -0.81 4.10 -20.71
C ALA A 200 -0.65 4.30 -22.22
N PHE A 201 -1.43 5.20 -22.82
CA PHE A 201 -1.48 5.35 -24.29
C PHE A 201 -0.55 6.44 -24.84
N TYR A 202 -0.20 7.44 -24.02
CA TYR A 202 0.56 8.62 -24.40
C TYR A 202 1.79 8.86 -23.53
N ASP A 203 2.91 8.24 -23.92
CA ASP A 203 4.17 8.24 -23.17
C ASP A 203 4.69 9.66 -22.82
N LYS A 204 4.42 10.66 -23.68
CA LYS A 204 4.80 12.07 -23.44
C LYS A 204 4.29 12.62 -22.10
N PHE A 205 3.15 12.15 -21.61
CA PHE A 205 2.57 12.62 -20.35
C PHE A 205 3.20 11.99 -19.12
N ARG A 206 3.88 10.84 -19.25
CA ARG A 206 4.60 10.17 -18.14
C ARG A 206 5.77 10.99 -17.61
N VAL A 207 6.30 11.91 -18.42
CA VAL A 207 7.43 12.79 -18.07
C VAL A 207 7.05 14.27 -18.02
N ASN A 208 5.79 14.60 -18.29
CA ASN A 208 5.31 15.98 -18.27
C ASN A 208 5.06 16.44 -16.83
N LYS A 209 5.98 17.25 -16.30
CA LYS A 209 5.93 17.74 -14.92
C LYS A 209 4.63 18.47 -14.58
N SER A 210 4.13 19.32 -15.49
CA SER A 210 2.91 20.10 -15.23
C SER A 210 1.69 19.20 -15.11
N PHE A 211 1.53 18.24 -16.03
CA PHE A 211 0.43 17.28 -15.99
C PHE A 211 0.46 16.42 -14.71
N LEU A 212 1.63 15.90 -14.35
CA LEU A 212 1.78 15.09 -13.14
C LEU A 212 1.55 15.90 -11.87
N LEU A 213 2.07 17.14 -11.81
CA LEU A 213 1.86 18.04 -10.67
C LEU A 213 0.38 18.40 -10.49
N ILE A 214 -0.32 18.75 -11.57
CA ILE A 214 -1.76 19.03 -11.54
C ILE A 214 -2.53 17.80 -11.04
N SER A 215 -2.16 16.60 -11.51
CA SER A 215 -2.78 15.35 -11.06
C SER A 215 -2.56 15.10 -9.56
N ILE A 216 -1.36 15.38 -9.05
CA ILE A 216 -1.05 15.28 -7.62
C ILE A 216 -1.89 16.27 -6.81
N LEU A 217 -2.00 17.52 -7.26
CA LEU A 217 -2.79 18.56 -6.57
C LEU A 217 -4.28 18.20 -6.53
N ILE A 218 -4.83 17.67 -7.62
CA ILE A 218 -6.23 17.18 -7.65
C ILE A 218 -6.40 15.98 -6.71
N ALA A 219 -5.46 15.03 -6.70
CA ALA A 219 -5.51 13.88 -5.81
C ALA A 219 -5.38 14.28 -4.33
N ALA A 220 -4.76 15.41 -3.99
CA ALA A 220 -4.65 15.91 -2.63
C ALA A 220 -6.02 16.19 -1.98
N PHE A 221 -7.06 16.52 -2.78
CA PHE A 221 -8.44 16.64 -2.29
C PHE A 221 -8.98 15.32 -1.70
N SER A 222 -8.43 14.15 -2.09
CA SER A 222 -8.78 12.89 -1.42
C SER A 222 -8.38 12.86 0.05
N ALA A 223 -7.33 13.60 0.44
CA ALA A 223 -6.85 13.65 1.82
C ALA A 223 -7.77 14.48 2.73
N MET A 224 -8.63 15.34 2.17
CA MET A 224 -9.62 16.12 2.92
C MET A 224 -10.65 15.24 3.64
N LYS A 225 -10.84 13.98 3.20
CA LYS A 225 -11.65 13.00 3.94
C LYS A 225 -11.03 12.58 5.28
N GLY A 226 -9.83 13.04 5.61
CA GLY A 226 -9.07 12.63 6.80
C GLY A 226 -8.22 11.37 6.63
N SER A 227 -8.41 10.59 5.55
CA SER A 227 -7.58 9.42 5.23
C SER A 227 -6.51 9.78 4.18
N ARG A 228 -5.25 9.72 4.63
CA ARG A 228 -4.04 10.16 3.88
C ARG A 228 -3.49 9.09 2.94
N GLY A 229 -3.86 7.82 3.16
CA GLY A 229 -3.27 6.67 2.47
C GLY A 229 -3.47 6.67 0.96
N GLU A 230 -4.66 7.05 0.50
CA GLU A 230 -4.98 7.11 -0.94
C GLU A 230 -4.14 8.16 -1.67
N PHE A 231 -3.99 9.35 -1.09
CA PHE A 231 -3.14 10.41 -1.64
C PHE A 231 -1.68 9.98 -1.70
N VAL A 232 -1.12 9.47 -0.59
CA VAL A 232 0.31 9.11 -0.51
C VAL A 232 0.64 7.97 -1.47
N THR A 233 -0.20 6.95 -1.57
CA THR A 233 0.04 5.83 -2.51
C THR A 233 -0.11 6.25 -3.97
N PHE A 234 -1.02 7.17 -4.28
CA PHE A 234 -1.10 7.80 -5.60
C PHE A 234 0.15 8.63 -5.91
N LEU A 235 0.62 9.46 -4.97
CA LEU A 235 1.85 10.24 -5.08
C LEU A 235 3.06 9.35 -5.40
N LEU A 236 3.24 8.27 -4.64
CA LEU A 236 4.32 7.30 -4.88
C LEU A 236 4.20 6.64 -6.26
N THR A 237 2.98 6.34 -6.70
CA THR A 237 2.72 5.78 -8.04
C THR A 237 3.07 6.77 -9.15
N VAL A 238 2.75 8.05 -9.00
CA VAL A 238 3.15 9.11 -9.96
C VAL A 238 4.67 9.21 -10.04
N PHE A 239 5.38 9.16 -8.91
CA PHE A 239 6.84 9.14 -8.89
C PHE A 239 7.43 7.88 -9.53
N CYS A 240 6.80 6.72 -9.31
CA CYS A 240 7.15 5.47 -9.99
C CYS A 240 7.11 5.66 -11.52
N ILE A 241 6.00 6.16 -12.04
CA ILE A 241 5.80 6.40 -13.48
C ILE A 241 6.88 7.35 -14.02
N TYR A 242 7.11 8.48 -13.35
CA TYR A 242 8.08 9.49 -13.80
C TYR A 242 9.53 8.99 -13.83
N TYR A 243 9.97 8.31 -12.76
CA TYR A 243 11.35 7.85 -12.61
C TYR A 243 11.62 6.47 -13.23
N ASN A 244 10.59 5.73 -13.61
CA ASN A 244 10.74 4.57 -14.47
C ASN A 244 11.21 4.98 -15.88
N GLU A 245 10.65 6.07 -16.42
CA GLU A 245 11.03 6.62 -17.73
C GLU A 245 12.36 7.39 -17.70
N LYS A 246 12.63 8.13 -16.62
CA LYS A 246 13.90 8.87 -16.47
C LYS A 246 15.06 7.96 -16.02
N LYS A 247 16.22 8.13 -16.64
CA LYS A 247 17.49 7.55 -16.15
C LYS A 247 18.06 8.44 -15.06
N VAL A 248 17.72 8.16 -13.81
CA VAL A 248 18.28 8.82 -12.62
C VAL A 248 18.95 7.76 -11.75
N SER A 249 20.10 8.09 -11.18
CA SER A 249 20.80 7.20 -10.24
C SER A 249 20.01 7.03 -8.94
N ASN A 250 20.12 5.84 -8.33
CA ASN A 250 19.42 5.54 -7.07
C ASN A 250 19.79 6.52 -5.95
N ILE A 251 21.03 6.99 -5.87
CA ILE A 251 21.47 7.97 -4.85
C ILE A 251 20.71 9.30 -4.98
N SER A 252 20.59 9.83 -6.21
CA SER A 252 19.83 11.06 -6.44
C SER A 252 18.34 10.86 -6.16
N LEU A 253 17.80 9.66 -6.43
CA LEU A 253 16.42 9.32 -6.10
C LEU A 253 16.18 9.27 -4.58
N LEU A 254 17.11 8.72 -3.80
CA LEU A 254 17.01 8.71 -2.32
C LEU A 254 16.84 10.12 -1.77
N LEU A 255 17.72 11.05 -2.17
CA LEU A 255 17.65 12.43 -1.72
C LEU A 255 16.31 13.08 -2.07
N LYS A 256 15.81 12.83 -3.28
CA LYS A 256 14.50 13.36 -3.71
C LYS A 256 13.34 12.74 -2.94
N MET A 257 13.37 11.42 -2.71
CA MET A 257 12.34 10.73 -1.91
C MET A 257 12.35 11.19 -0.45
N PHE A 258 13.53 11.48 0.09
CA PHE A 258 13.66 12.06 1.43
C PHE A 258 13.04 13.47 1.52
N LEU A 259 13.30 14.34 0.54
CA LEU A 259 12.64 15.65 0.48
C LEU A 259 11.12 15.54 0.34
N ILE A 260 10.63 14.58 -0.46
CA ILE A 260 9.19 14.32 -0.60
C ILE A 260 8.61 13.83 0.73
N PHE A 261 9.32 12.95 1.44
CA PHE A 261 8.90 12.47 2.75
C PHE A 261 8.74 13.63 3.74
N ILE A 262 9.70 14.57 3.79
CA ILE A 262 9.59 15.78 4.62
C ILE A 262 8.36 16.61 4.23
N ALA A 263 8.12 16.82 2.93
CA ALA A 263 6.96 17.57 2.47
C ALA A 263 5.64 16.88 2.86
N VAL A 264 5.55 15.56 2.67
CA VAL A 264 4.37 14.76 3.04
C VAL A 264 4.17 14.78 4.56
N PHE A 265 5.24 14.70 5.35
CA PHE A 265 5.20 14.83 6.81
C PHE A 265 4.58 16.17 7.24
N ILE A 266 5.09 17.28 6.72
CA ILE A 266 4.56 18.62 7.06
C ILE A 266 3.07 18.73 6.70
N ILE A 267 2.69 18.32 5.49
CA ILE A 267 1.27 18.34 5.05
C ILE A 267 0.42 17.43 5.93
N SER A 268 0.94 16.25 6.25
CA SER A 268 0.25 15.24 7.06
C SER A 268 -0.01 15.74 8.48
N GLU A 269 0.97 16.38 9.11
CA GLU A 269 0.80 16.98 10.44
C GLU A 269 -0.19 18.14 10.40
N PHE A 270 -0.09 19.02 9.39
CA PHE A 270 -1.06 20.10 9.22
C PHE A 270 -2.51 19.57 9.14
N VAL A 271 -2.75 18.53 8.33
CA VAL A 271 -4.07 17.88 8.24
C VAL A 271 -4.48 17.21 9.56
N SER A 272 -3.53 16.61 10.27
CA SER A 272 -3.77 15.98 11.57
C SER A 272 -4.25 16.98 12.63
N MET A 273 -3.57 18.13 12.71
CA MET A 273 -3.88 19.21 13.64
C MET A 273 -5.21 19.87 13.34
N TRP A 274 -5.46 20.12 12.06
CA TRP A 274 -6.73 20.69 11.61
C TRP A 274 -7.90 19.79 12.01
N ARG A 275 -7.73 18.45 11.93
CA ARG A 275 -8.73 17.48 12.40
C ARG A 275 -8.97 17.53 13.92
N SER A 276 -7.94 17.78 14.71
CA SER A 276 -8.04 17.82 16.18
C SER A 276 -8.37 19.21 16.74
N GLY A 277 -8.60 20.22 15.89
CA GLY A 277 -8.82 21.61 16.31
C GLY A 277 -7.61 22.24 17.01
N GLY A 278 -6.40 21.68 16.83
CA GLY A 278 -5.18 22.13 17.50
C GLY A 278 -4.48 23.27 16.75
N SER A 279 -3.72 24.11 17.47
CA SER A 279 -2.90 25.17 16.86
C SER A 279 -1.51 24.64 16.47
N PHE A 280 -0.98 25.05 15.31
CA PHE A 280 0.35 24.64 14.84
C PHE A 280 1.48 24.98 15.83
N ILE A 281 1.30 26.06 16.60
CA ILE A 281 2.23 26.51 17.64
C ILE A 281 2.27 25.49 18.80
N ALA A 282 1.12 24.95 19.23
CA ALA A 282 1.07 23.93 20.27
C ALA A 282 1.73 22.59 19.89
N LEU A 283 1.93 22.33 18.59
CA LEU A 283 2.66 21.15 18.12
C LEU A 283 4.18 21.35 18.12
N ILE A 284 4.63 22.57 17.87
CA ILE A 284 6.04 22.96 17.96
C ILE A 284 6.46 23.04 19.44
N GLU A 285 5.54 23.48 20.30
CA GLU A 285 5.74 23.58 21.75
C GLU A 285 5.49 22.26 22.50
N GLY A 286 4.76 21.31 21.89
CA GLY A 286 4.45 20.00 22.47
C GLY A 286 5.56 18.96 22.32
N ASP A 287 5.39 17.81 23.01
CA ASP A 287 6.35 16.69 22.98
C ASP A 287 6.57 16.16 21.54
N ASN A 288 7.73 16.52 20.99
CA ASN A 288 8.38 16.01 19.78
C ASN A 288 7.41 15.51 18.67
N PRO A 289 6.88 16.42 17.82
CA PRO A 289 5.88 16.09 16.79
C PRO A 289 6.33 15.02 15.79
N LEU A 290 7.63 14.96 15.53
CA LEU A 290 8.22 13.94 14.66
C LEU A 290 8.00 12.53 15.24
N MET A 291 8.09 12.37 16.56
CA MET A 291 7.86 11.09 17.23
C MET A 291 6.38 10.69 17.20
N GLN A 292 5.47 11.64 17.37
CA GLN A 292 4.03 11.38 17.26
C GLN A 292 3.62 10.96 15.86
N PHE A 293 4.21 11.56 14.83
CA PHE A 293 3.99 11.14 13.45
C PHE A 293 4.55 9.75 13.17
N ILE A 294 5.75 9.43 13.68
CA ILE A 294 6.31 8.07 13.59
C ILE A 294 5.37 7.05 14.26
N TYR A 295 4.85 7.36 15.45
CA TYR A 295 3.81 6.55 16.11
C TYR A 295 2.59 6.36 15.20
N GLY A 296 2.04 7.46 14.68
CA GLY A 296 0.85 7.45 13.83
C GLY A 296 1.02 6.73 12.49
N MET A 297 2.23 6.72 11.92
CA MET A 297 2.53 5.95 10.70
C MET A 297 2.60 4.45 10.98
N GLY A 298 3.18 4.06 12.12
CA GLY A 298 3.42 2.67 12.51
C GLY A 298 2.25 1.96 13.19
N VAL A 299 1.03 2.52 13.15
CA VAL A 299 -0.15 1.96 13.83
C VAL A 299 -0.50 0.56 13.31
N SER A 300 -0.20 0.24 12.05
CA SER A 300 -0.48 -1.10 11.50
C SER A 300 0.34 -2.21 12.17
N TYR A 301 1.44 -1.88 12.86
CA TYR A 301 2.15 -2.81 13.74
C TYR A 301 1.25 -3.32 14.88
N ILE A 302 0.40 -2.46 15.45
CA ILE A 302 -0.55 -2.85 16.51
C ILE A 302 -1.59 -3.83 15.97
N THR A 303 -2.02 -3.64 14.72
CA THR A 303 -2.91 -4.60 14.05
C THR A 303 -2.28 -5.97 13.95
N LEU A 304 -1.02 -6.03 13.53
CA LEU A 304 -0.27 -7.29 13.48
C LEU A 304 -0.13 -7.92 14.87
N TYR A 305 0.22 -7.13 15.89
CA TYR A 305 0.30 -7.62 17.27
C TYR A 305 -1.02 -8.24 17.75
N GLN A 306 -2.15 -7.58 17.47
CA GLN A 306 -3.46 -8.12 17.83
C GLN A 306 -3.76 -9.43 17.10
N SER A 307 -3.33 -9.55 15.84
CA SER A 307 -3.48 -10.78 15.05
C SER A 307 -2.65 -11.94 15.60
N VAL A 308 -1.43 -11.66 16.05
CA VAL A 308 -0.58 -12.60 16.78
C VAL A 308 -1.27 -13.07 18.06
N LYS A 309 -1.76 -12.12 18.88
CA LYS A 309 -2.42 -12.44 20.14
C LYS A 309 -3.66 -13.32 19.94
N ILE A 310 -4.51 -13.00 18.96
CA ILE A 310 -5.69 -13.80 18.64
C ILE A 310 -5.30 -15.22 18.21
N SER A 311 -4.32 -15.35 17.31
CA SER A 311 -3.88 -16.65 16.80
C SER A 311 -3.26 -17.54 17.88
N LEU A 312 -2.50 -16.96 18.81
CA LEU A 312 -1.93 -17.70 19.94
C LEU A 312 -3.00 -18.19 20.92
N ILE A 313 -4.10 -17.44 21.10
CA ILE A 313 -5.23 -17.84 21.94
C ILE A 313 -6.10 -18.89 21.26
N SER A 314 -6.41 -18.71 19.97
CA SER A 314 -7.30 -19.62 19.24
C SER A 314 -6.64 -20.96 18.94
N GLY A 315 -5.32 -20.99 18.71
CA GLY A 315 -4.57 -22.19 18.34
C GLY A 315 -4.94 -22.80 16.99
N VAL A 316 -5.84 -22.15 16.24
CA VAL A 316 -6.39 -22.64 14.96
C VAL A 316 -6.02 -21.66 13.84
N PHE A 317 -5.52 -22.23 12.75
CA PHE A 317 -5.20 -21.50 11.52
C PHE A 317 -6.44 -21.33 10.64
N GLU A 318 -6.82 -20.09 10.36
CA GLU A 318 -8.05 -19.78 9.62
C GLU A 318 -7.76 -19.17 8.25
N PHE A 319 -7.63 -20.03 7.24
CA PHE A 319 -7.29 -19.65 5.86
C PHE A 319 -8.31 -18.73 5.19
N HIS A 320 -9.57 -18.76 5.61
CA HIS A 320 -10.63 -17.97 4.98
C HIS A 320 -10.38 -16.46 5.11
N TYR A 321 -9.63 -16.01 6.12
CA TYR A 321 -9.29 -14.60 6.28
C TYR A 321 -8.40 -14.06 5.15
N LEU A 322 -7.58 -14.91 4.50
CA LEU A 322 -6.77 -14.50 3.35
C LEU A 322 -7.63 -14.03 2.18
N ILE A 323 -8.88 -14.50 2.07
CA ILE A 323 -9.82 -14.15 1.00
C ILE A 323 -11.00 -13.31 1.52
N SER A 324 -10.92 -12.79 2.75
CA SER A 324 -11.99 -12.04 3.41
C SER A 324 -12.53 -10.91 2.53
N GLN A 325 -11.64 -10.12 1.92
CA GLN A 325 -12.00 -9.01 1.07
C GLN A 325 -12.76 -9.44 -0.20
N LEU A 326 -12.42 -10.60 -0.76
CA LEU A 326 -13.13 -11.15 -1.92
C LEU A 326 -14.56 -11.52 -1.53
N LEU A 327 -14.72 -12.21 -0.40
CA LEU A 327 -16.02 -12.61 0.13
C LEU A 327 -16.90 -11.38 0.43
N ILE A 328 -16.36 -10.38 1.13
CA ILE A 328 -17.07 -9.13 1.46
C ILE A 328 -17.50 -8.41 0.18
N THR A 329 -16.62 -8.36 -0.84
CA THR A 329 -16.95 -7.71 -2.12
C THR A 329 -18.07 -8.47 -2.84
N ILE A 330 -18.01 -9.80 -2.90
CA ILE A 330 -19.03 -10.63 -3.54
C ILE A 330 -20.38 -10.49 -2.82
N PHE A 331 -20.40 -10.63 -1.49
CA PHE A 331 -21.61 -10.48 -0.70
C PHE A 331 -22.22 -9.07 -0.82
N SER A 332 -21.38 -8.03 -0.87
CA SER A 332 -21.84 -6.67 -1.11
C SER A 332 -22.49 -6.49 -2.48
N VAL A 333 -21.97 -7.14 -3.53
CA VAL A 333 -22.59 -7.09 -4.88
C VAL A 333 -23.91 -7.86 -4.92
N LEU A 334 -23.99 -8.98 -4.19
CA LEU A 334 -25.19 -9.82 -4.10
C LEU A 334 -26.25 -9.28 -3.13
N GLY A 335 -25.95 -8.22 -2.38
CA GLY A 335 -26.86 -7.64 -1.38
C GLY A 335 -27.06 -8.51 -0.14
N VAL A 336 -26.15 -9.47 0.12
CA VAL A 336 -26.23 -10.35 1.28
C VAL A 336 -25.63 -9.64 2.49
N GLN A 337 -26.42 -9.51 3.56
CA GLN A 337 -25.90 -8.98 4.83
C GLN A 337 -25.06 -10.05 5.53
N VAL A 338 -23.88 -9.67 6.00
CA VAL A 338 -22.97 -10.60 6.64
C VAL A 338 -22.42 -10.03 7.93
N TYR A 339 -22.26 -10.91 8.92
CA TYR A 339 -21.60 -10.57 10.16
C TYR A 339 -20.10 -10.35 9.93
N LEU A 340 -19.69 -9.08 9.81
CA LEU A 340 -18.32 -8.70 9.42
C LEU A 340 -17.23 -9.32 10.30
N PRO A 341 -17.32 -9.37 11.65
CA PRO A 341 -16.29 -10.02 12.46
C PRO A 341 -16.16 -11.53 12.21
N GLY A 342 -17.18 -12.18 11.66
CA GLY A 342 -17.12 -13.62 11.31
C GLY A 342 -16.45 -13.91 9.97
N ILE A 343 -16.20 -12.90 9.13
CA ILE A 343 -15.59 -13.07 7.79
C ILE A 343 -14.33 -12.24 7.61
N SER A 344 -14.27 -11.08 8.26
CA SER A 344 -13.20 -10.12 8.11
C SER A 344 -12.32 -10.09 9.36
N TYR A 345 -11.05 -10.38 9.15
CA TYR A 345 -10.07 -10.34 10.23
C TYR A 345 -9.93 -8.93 10.83
N SER A 346 -9.93 -7.87 10.02
CA SER A 346 -9.80 -6.49 10.54
C SER A 346 -10.95 -6.13 11.51
N HIS A 347 -12.16 -6.61 11.24
CA HIS A 347 -13.31 -6.46 12.12
C HIS A 347 -13.21 -7.34 13.37
N LEU A 348 -12.73 -8.58 13.24
CA LEU A 348 -12.45 -9.45 14.40
C LEU A 348 -11.40 -8.82 15.32
N ALA A 349 -10.29 -8.34 14.76
CA ALA A 349 -9.21 -7.69 15.49
C ALA A 349 -9.70 -6.45 16.24
N SER A 350 -10.49 -5.62 15.57
CA SER A 350 -11.07 -4.42 16.17
C SER A 350 -12.04 -4.77 17.30
N LYS A 351 -12.97 -5.71 17.06
CA LYS A 351 -13.94 -6.13 18.07
C LYS A 351 -13.29 -6.77 19.30
N THR A 352 -12.24 -7.57 19.10
CA THR A 352 -11.52 -8.24 20.21
C THR A 352 -10.59 -7.30 20.97
N ALA A 353 -9.98 -6.33 20.28
CA ALA A 353 -9.09 -5.35 20.93
C ALA A 353 -9.87 -4.38 21.81
N ASN A 354 -10.97 -3.81 21.30
CA ASN A 354 -11.81 -2.89 22.05
C ASN A 354 -13.26 -2.93 21.53
N PRO A 355 -14.15 -3.73 22.15
CA PRO A 355 -15.54 -3.86 21.73
C PRO A 355 -16.30 -2.53 21.74
N GLN A 356 -16.05 -1.69 22.75
CA GLN A 356 -16.77 -0.42 22.95
C GLN A 356 -16.45 0.57 21.83
N LEU A 357 -15.16 0.76 21.50
CA LEU A 357 -14.76 1.62 20.38
C LEU A 357 -15.22 1.05 19.04
N TYR A 358 -15.20 -0.27 18.88
CA TYR A 358 -15.69 -0.91 17.65
C TYR A 358 -17.19 -0.67 17.43
N GLU A 359 -18.01 -0.77 18.47
CA GLU A 359 -19.45 -0.47 18.42
C GLU A 359 -19.72 1.01 18.14
N GLN A 360 -18.80 1.89 18.55
CA GLN A 360 -18.76 3.30 18.16
C GLN A 360 -18.18 3.53 16.76
N GLY A 361 -18.03 2.50 15.91
CA GLY A 361 -17.60 2.66 14.52
C GLY A 361 -16.12 2.95 14.32
N PHE A 362 -15.30 2.92 15.37
CA PHE A 362 -13.85 2.95 15.24
C PHE A 362 -13.33 1.59 14.76
N GLY A 363 -12.19 1.60 14.06
CA GLY A 363 -11.53 0.38 13.61
C GLY A 363 -10.02 0.46 13.82
N LEU A 364 -9.43 -0.68 14.15
CA LEU A 364 -7.99 -0.84 14.30
C LEU A 364 -7.29 -0.98 12.93
N GLY A 365 -8.05 -1.25 11.87
CA GLY A 365 -7.57 -1.38 10.49
C GLY A 365 -7.22 -2.82 10.11
N GLY A 366 -6.67 -3.00 8.91
CA GLY A 366 -6.22 -4.28 8.39
C GLY A 366 -4.70 -4.38 8.30
N SER A 367 -4.20 -5.59 8.08
CA SER A 367 -2.84 -5.81 7.61
C SER A 367 -2.76 -7.16 6.92
N TYR A 368 -2.28 -7.19 5.68
CA TYR A 368 -2.13 -8.44 4.93
C TYR A 368 -1.17 -9.39 5.65
N LEU A 369 -0.20 -8.86 6.39
CA LEU A 369 0.73 -9.65 7.19
C LEU A 369 0.03 -10.28 8.39
N GLY A 370 -0.95 -9.57 8.97
CA GLY A 370 -1.81 -10.09 10.03
C GLY A 370 -2.72 -11.22 9.57
N GLU A 371 -3.32 -11.09 8.37
CA GLU A 371 -4.07 -12.17 7.72
C GLU A 371 -3.17 -13.37 7.40
N SER A 372 -1.94 -13.10 6.96
CA SER A 372 -0.95 -14.15 6.69
C SER A 372 -0.55 -14.91 7.95
N TYR A 373 -0.39 -14.20 9.07
CA TYR A 373 -0.05 -14.80 10.36
C TYR A 373 -1.19 -15.69 10.87
N ILE A 374 -2.44 -15.23 10.82
CA ILE A 374 -3.58 -16.03 11.30
C ILE A 374 -3.80 -17.27 10.42
N ALA A 375 -3.54 -17.16 9.12
CA ALA A 375 -3.74 -18.28 8.21
C ALA A 375 -2.65 -19.35 8.28
N MET A 376 -1.39 -18.99 8.55
CA MET A 376 -0.26 -19.93 8.43
C MET A 376 0.89 -19.67 9.43
N GLY A 377 0.67 -18.83 10.45
CA GLY A 377 1.70 -18.41 11.40
C GLY A 377 2.85 -17.66 10.75
N LEU A 378 4.04 -17.78 11.35
CA LEU A 378 5.28 -17.17 10.83
C LEU A 378 5.63 -17.63 9.41
N ILE A 379 5.25 -18.84 9.02
CA ILE A 379 5.46 -19.35 7.67
C ILE A 379 4.66 -18.55 6.64
N GLY A 380 3.41 -18.18 6.97
CA GLY A 380 2.58 -17.29 6.15
C GLY A 380 3.22 -15.93 5.94
N CYS A 381 3.81 -15.38 7.01
CA CYS A 381 4.57 -14.14 6.97
C CYS A 381 5.82 -14.19 6.09
N PHE A 382 6.26 -15.36 5.65
CA PHE A 382 7.30 -15.49 4.62
C PHE A 382 6.70 -15.71 3.22
N ILE A 383 5.79 -16.68 3.10
CA ILE A 383 5.26 -17.15 1.82
C ILE A 383 4.44 -16.06 1.12
N ILE A 384 3.51 -15.41 1.83
CA ILE A 384 2.61 -14.44 1.22
C ILE A 384 3.39 -13.20 0.74
N PRO A 385 4.25 -12.56 1.55
CA PRO A 385 5.09 -11.45 1.07
C PRO A 385 6.01 -11.84 -0.09
N PHE A 386 6.57 -13.06 -0.06
CA PHE A 386 7.34 -13.60 -1.18
C PHE A 386 6.52 -13.63 -2.48
N ILE A 387 5.32 -14.22 -2.45
CA ILE A 387 4.44 -14.33 -3.62
C ILE A 387 4.06 -12.94 -4.13
N VAL A 388 3.61 -12.05 -3.24
CA VAL A 388 3.17 -10.71 -3.60
C VAL A 388 4.29 -9.94 -4.29
N LEU A 389 5.47 -9.87 -3.68
CA LEU A 389 6.58 -9.09 -4.25
C LEU A 389 7.12 -9.73 -5.53
N PHE A 390 7.17 -11.07 -5.58
CA PHE A 390 7.58 -11.79 -6.78
C PHE A 390 6.66 -11.49 -7.96
N LEU A 391 5.34 -11.53 -7.74
CA LEU A 391 4.34 -11.22 -8.77
C LEU A 391 4.45 -9.75 -9.21
N ILE A 392 4.50 -8.79 -8.28
CA ILE A 392 4.65 -7.37 -8.61
C ILE A 392 5.88 -7.15 -9.50
N ASN A 393 7.04 -7.67 -9.07
CA ASN A 393 8.29 -7.44 -9.80
C ASN A 393 8.30 -8.12 -11.17
N LYS A 394 7.73 -9.34 -11.29
CA LYS A 394 7.63 -10.07 -12.57
C LYS A 394 6.62 -9.45 -13.52
N LEU A 395 5.48 -9.00 -13.00
CA LEU A 395 4.40 -8.44 -13.80
C LEU A 395 4.77 -7.08 -14.39
N GLU A 396 5.61 -6.29 -13.70
CA GLU A 396 6.10 -5.00 -14.19
C GLU A 396 6.67 -5.08 -15.61
N VAL A 397 7.35 -6.17 -15.98
CA VAL A 397 7.96 -6.36 -17.30
C VAL A 397 6.92 -6.26 -18.43
N PHE A 398 5.70 -6.76 -18.23
CA PHE A 398 4.64 -6.73 -19.24
C PHE A 398 4.09 -5.33 -19.51
N THR A 399 4.26 -4.38 -18.56
CA THR A 399 3.80 -3.00 -18.72
C THR A 399 4.53 -2.26 -19.84
N ARG A 400 5.75 -2.68 -20.19
CA ARG A 400 6.54 -2.10 -21.29
C ARG A 400 6.01 -2.47 -22.67
N TYR A 401 5.33 -3.62 -22.78
CA TYR A 401 4.91 -4.18 -24.06
C TYR A 401 3.42 -4.00 -24.32
N ASN A 402 2.60 -3.99 -23.27
CA ASN A 402 1.15 -3.91 -23.41
C ASN A 402 0.56 -2.74 -22.63
N LYS A 403 -0.08 -1.80 -23.35
CA LYS A 403 -0.71 -0.60 -22.80
C LYS A 403 -1.95 -0.89 -21.95
N THR A 404 -2.74 -1.89 -22.30
CA THR A 404 -3.88 -2.30 -21.47
C THR A 404 -3.40 -2.92 -20.17
N PHE A 405 -2.35 -3.75 -20.24
CA PHE A 405 -1.69 -4.29 -19.06
C PHE A 405 -1.06 -3.18 -18.21
N TYR A 406 -0.40 -2.19 -18.83
CA TYR A 406 0.11 -1.00 -18.15
C TYR A 406 -1.01 -0.31 -17.36
N PHE A 407 -2.17 -0.09 -17.99
CA PHE A 407 -3.30 0.56 -17.32
C PHE A 407 -3.79 -0.24 -16.11
N VAL A 408 -4.06 -1.54 -16.25
CA VAL A 408 -4.53 -2.37 -15.12
C VAL A 408 -3.49 -2.43 -14.00
N TYR A 409 -2.22 -2.61 -14.36
CA TYR A 409 -1.12 -2.68 -13.40
C TYR A 409 -0.97 -1.38 -12.61
N TYR A 410 -0.80 -0.23 -13.28
CA TYR A 410 -0.58 1.05 -12.59
C TYR A 410 -1.83 1.61 -11.92
N SER A 411 -3.05 1.30 -12.40
CA SER A 411 -4.29 1.70 -11.71
C SER A 411 -4.56 0.91 -10.43
N SER A 412 -4.09 -0.34 -10.36
CA SER A 412 -4.15 -1.15 -9.13
C SER A 412 -2.95 -0.89 -8.20
N LEU A 413 -1.83 -0.37 -8.70
CA LEU A 413 -0.61 -0.18 -7.92
C LEU A 413 -0.80 0.64 -6.62
N PRO A 414 -1.55 1.76 -6.59
CA PRO A 414 -1.78 2.49 -5.33
C PRO A 414 -2.40 1.60 -4.24
N SER A 415 -3.39 0.79 -4.59
CA SER A 415 -4.02 -0.16 -3.65
C SER A 415 -3.10 -1.31 -3.25
N VAL A 416 -2.22 -1.77 -4.16
CA VAL A 416 -1.18 -2.76 -3.84
C VAL A 416 -0.15 -2.18 -2.87
N LEU A 417 0.26 -0.93 -3.04
CA LEU A 417 1.17 -0.26 -2.11
C LEU A 417 0.55 -0.06 -0.73
N PHE A 418 -0.78 -0.10 -0.61
CA PHE A 418 -1.48 0.11 0.65
C PHE A 418 -1.75 -1.17 1.46
N ILE A 419 -1.55 -2.36 0.88
CA ILE A 419 -1.81 -3.64 1.58
C ILE A 419 -1.06 -3.82 2.91
N PRO A 420 0.11 -3.22 3.21
CA PRO A 420 0.70 -3.34 4.54
C PRO A 420 -0.22 -2.82 5.67
N ARG A 421 -1.13 -1.90 5.33
CA ARG A 421 -2.14 -1.27 6.19
C ARG A 421 -3.57 -1.75 5.90
N GLU A 422 -3.76 -2.64 4.94
CA GLU A 422 -5.07 -3.15 4.52
C GLU A 422 -5.04 -4.68 4.36
N THR A 423 -6.12 -5.27 3.86
CA THR A 423 -6.19 -6.71 3.56
C THR A 423 -5.39 -7.08 2.31
N LEU A 424 -5.00 -8.35 2.19
CA LEU A 424 -4.18 -8.87 1.08
C LEU A 424 -4.81 -8.57 -0.30
N PHE A 425 -6.11 -8.79 -0.44
CA PHE A 425 -6.84 -8.56 -1.68
C PHE A 425 -7.50 -7.17 -1.75
N TYR A 426 -7.03 -6.19 -0.98
CA TYR A 426 -7.52 -4.81 -1.07
C TYR A 426 -7.43 -4.23 -2.50
N PHE A 427 -6.46 -4.67 -3.30
CA PHE A 427 -6.31 -4.26 -4.69
C PHE A 427 -7.32 -4.89 -5.66
N PHE A 428 -8.02 -5.97 -5.26
CA PHE A 428 -8.86 -6.76 -6.16
C PHE A 428 -10.01 -5.94 -6.79
N PRO A 429 -10.79 -5.14 -6.04
CA PRO A 429 -11.84 -4.31 -6.65
C PRO A 429 -11.29 -3.33 -7.70
N TYR A 430 -10.09 -2.78 -7.48
CA TYR A 430 -9.44 -1.86 -8.42
C TYR A 430 -8.98 -2.59 -9.69
N ALA A 431 -8.42 -3.79 -9.55
CA ALA A 431 -8.04 -4.63 -10.68
C ALA A 431 -9.25 -5.04 -11.52
N VAL A 432 -10.34 -5.49 -10.90
CA VAL A 432 -11.58 -5.87 -11.61
C VAL A 432 -12.16 -4.68 -12.36
N LYS A 433 -12.28 -3.50 -11.72
CA LYS A 433 -12.75 -2.30 -12.40
C LYS A 433 -11.84 -1.90 -13.57
N GLY A 434 -10.52 -2.03 -13.40
CA GLY A 434 -9.54 -1.80 -14.48
C GLY A 434 -9.74 -2.76 -15.66
N ILE A 435 -9.96 -4.05 -15.39
CA ILE A 435 -10.26 -5.07 -16.42
C ILE A 435 -11.55 -4.73 -17.16
N ILE A 436 -12.61 -4.32 -16.45
CA ILE A 436 -13.88 -3.91 -17.05
C ILE A 436 -13.68 -2.70 -17.98
N VAL A 437 -12.94 -1.67 -17.54
CA VAL A 437 -12.65 -0.49 -18.37
C VAL A 437 -11.87 -0.88 -19.63
N VAL A 438 -10.87 -1.76 -19.51
CA VAL A 438 -10.14 -2.29 -20.66
C VAL A 438 -11.06 -3.08 -21.59
N PHE A 439 -11.93 -3.94 -21.05
CA PHE A 439 -12.86 -4.74 -21.84
C PHE A 439 -13.80 -3.85 -22.65
N ILE A 440 -14.42 -2.84 -22.02
CA ILE A 440 -15.27 -1.85 -22.70
C ILE A 440 -14.49 -1.13 -23.80
N PHE A 441 -13.25 -0.72 -23.49
CA PHE A 441 -12.39 -0.03 -24.44
C PHE A 441 -12.06 -0.91 -25.65
N THR A 442 -11.63 -2.16 -25.44
CA THR A 442 -11.31 -3.12 -26.49
C THR A 442 -12.53 -3.48 -27.32
N PHE A 443 -13.70 -3.64 -26.68
CA PHE A 443 -14.95 -3.91 -27.37
C PHE A 443 -15.36 -2.76 -28.31
N TYR A 444 -15.34 -1.53 -27.81
CA TYR A 444 -15.60 -0.33 -28.62
C TYR A 444 -14.61 -0.21 -29.79
N ALA A 445 -13.33 -0.45 -29.52
CA ALA A 445 -12.27 -0.39 -30.51
C ALA A 445 -12.47 -1.42 -31.64
N ASN A 446 -12.86 -2.66 -31.29
CA ASN A 446 -13.16 -3.72 -32.26
C ASN A 446 -14.39 -3.42 -33.12
N ILE A 447 -15.45 -2.84 -32.54
CA ILE A 447 -16.65 -2.41 -33.30
C ILE A 447 -16.26 -1.36 -34.34
N LYS A 448 -15.46 -0.36 -33.95
CA LYS A 448 -15.02 0.70 -34.86
C LYS A 448 -14.15 0.16 -36.00
N MET A 449 -13.22 -0.76 -35.72
CA MET A 449 -12.40 -1.38 -36.77
C MET A 449 -13.21 -2.22 -37.76
N ARG A 450 -14.22 -2.98 -37.29
CA ARG A 450 -15.11 -3.72 -38.20
C ARG A 450 -15.93 -2.81 -39.11
N ARG A 451 -16.36 -1.64 -38.62
CA ARG A 451 -17.04 -0.63 -39.46
C ARG A 451 -16.13 0.00 -40.52
N PHE A 452 -14.83 0.11 -40.26
CA PHE A 452 -13.84 0.63 -41.22
C PHE A 452 -13.37 -0.39 -42.26
N ASN A 453 -13.46 -1.70 -41.99
CA ASN A 453 -13.07 -2.75 -42.93
C ASN A 453 -14.24 -3.25 -43.82
N ASN A 454 -15.48 -2.95 -43.44
CA ASN A 454 -16.69 -3.36 -44.16
C ASN A 454 -17.38 -2.19 -44.89
N GLY A 455 -16.74 -1.03 -44.98
CA GLY A 455 -17.14 0.11 -45.81
C GLY A 455 -15.96 0.51 -46.67
#